data_AF-A0AAN4ZT41-F1
#
_entry.id   AF-A0AAN4ZT41-F1
#
_cell.length_a   1.000
_cell.length_b   1.000
_cell.length_c   1.000
_cell.angle_alpha   90.00
_cell.angle_beta   90.00
_cell.angle_gamma   90.00
#
_symmetry.space_group_name_H-M   'P 1'
#
loop_
_entity.id
_entity.type
_entity.pdbx_description
1 polymer ?
#
loop_
_entity_poly.entity_id
_entity_poly.type
_entity_poly.pdbx_seq_one_letter_code
_entity_poly.pdbx_strand_id
1 'polypeptide(L)'
;MSIAGDFDKVYTIVSVFLAEDSNTHRHVTEFMGLDLEMAFKFHYHEVMKTIGEVLIGIFKGLQAEYAHEIAAVGSQYPAEPFKFAEPALILKHSEAIDLRADGVEIGDEEDMSTPFEKQLGRLVKAKYDADFTSSTQFPLAVRPFYTIPARTTIDTRTATTCS
;
A
#
# COMPACT_ATOMS: atom_id res chain seq x y z
N MET A 1 17.79 -9.97 4.44
CA MET A 1 19.26 -10.24 4.50
C MET A 1 20.06 -9.18 3.77
N SER A 2 19.74 -8.82 2.52
CA SER A 2 20.52 -7.87 1.74
C SER A 2 20.73 -6.51 2.42
N ILE A 3 19.69 -5.95 3.06
CA ILE A 3 19.83 -4.70 3.84
C ILE A 3 20.86 -4.84 4.97
N ALA A 4 20.86 -5.97 5.68
CA ALA A 4 21.83 -6.26 6.74
C ALA A 4 23.23 -6.62 6.19
N GLY A 5 23.35 -6.85 4.88
CA GLY A 5 24.60 -7.02 4.16
C GLY A 5 25.06 -5.74 3.45
N ASP A 6 24.69 -4.58 4.00
CA ASP A 6 25.08 -3.25 3.52
C ASP A 6 24.60 -2.89 2.10
N PHE A 7 23.57 -3.57 1.58
CA PHE A 7 22.87 -3.11 0.38
C PHE A 7 21.76 -2.12 0.78
N ASP A 8 21.99 -0.83 0.55
CA ASP A 8 21.05 0.23 0.97
C ASP A 8 19.65 0.13 0.33
N LYS A 9 19.57 -0.24 -0.94
CA LYS A 9 18.32 -0.31 -1.73
C LYS A 9 18.35 -1.53 -2.62
N VAL A 10 17.34 -2.39 -2.50
CA VAL A 10 17.22 -3.61 -3.29
C VAL A 10 15.80 -3.81 -3.78
N TYR A 11 15.65 -4.44 -4.93
CA TYR A 11 14.36 -4.89 -5.43
C TYR A 11 14.51 -6.28 -6.05
N THR A 12 13.42 -7.04 -6.10
CA THR A 12 13.37 -8.35 -6.75
C THR A 12 12.14 -8.48 -7.62
N ILE A 13 12.31 -9.22 -8.72
CA ILE A 13 11.23 -9.63 -9.62
C ILE A 13 11.30 -11.15 -9.64
N VAL A 14 10.36 -11.82 -8.97
CA VAL A 14 10.47 -13.26 -8.70
C VAL A 14 9.10 -13.92 -8.58
N SER A 15 9.02 -15.23 -8.85
CA SER A 15 7.85 -16.02 -8.53
C SER A 15 7.65 -16.08 -7.00
N VAL A 16 6.46 -15.68 -6.55
CA VAL A 16 6.00 -15.77 -5.16
C VAL A 16 4.95 -16.86 -5.06
N PHE A 17 5.01 -17.65 -3.99
CA PHE A 17 4.11 -18.78 -3.75
C PHE A 17 3.23 -18.52 -2.54
N LEU A 18 1.93 -18.71 -2.69
CA LEU A 18 0.97 -18.72 -1.59
C LEU A 18 0.51 -20.16 -1.35
N ALA A 19 0.80 -20.66 -0.15
CA ALA A 19 0.43 -22.01 0.26
C ALA A 19 -1.01 -22.10 0.81
N GLU A 20 -1.69 -20.96 0.98
CA GLU A 20 -3.04 -20.89 1.51
C GLU A 20 -4.05 -21.50 0.52
N ASP A 21 -4.95 -22.34 1.03
CA ASP A 21 -6.04 -22.91 0.24
C ASP A 21 -7.18 -21.89 0.07
N SER A 22 -6.95 -20.93 -0.82
CA SER A 22 -7.86 -19.82 -1.09
C SER A 22 -8.22 -19.78 -2.58
N ASN A 23 -9.37 -20.36 -2.93
CA ASN A 23 -9.84 -20.42 -4.31
C ASN A 23 -10.91 -19.36 -4.58
N THR A 24 -10.48 -18.12 -4.81
CA THR A 24 -11.36 -17.01 -5.22
C THR A 24 -10.94 -16.47 -6.59
N HIS A 25 -11.77 -15.65 -7.23
CA HIS A 25 -11.44 -15.03 -8.53
C HIS A 25 -10.19 -14.12 -8.50
N ARG A 26 -9.58 -13.90 -7.32
CA ARG A 26 -8.47 -12.96 -7.12
C ARG A 26 -7.23 -13.60 -6.50
N HIS A 27 -7.26 -14.89 -6.18
CA HIS A 27 -6.14 -15.57 -5.53
C HIS A 27 -5.63 -16.70 -6.42
N VAL A 28 -4.31 -16.80 -6.52
CA VAL A 28 -3.57 -17.86 -7.21
C VAL A 28 -2.40 -18.29 -6.33
N THR A 29 -1.95 -19.52 -6.47
CA THR A 29 -0.86 -20.09 -5.64
C THR A 29 0.54 -19.70 -6.12
N GLU A 30 0.66 -19.17 -7.33
CA GLU A 30 1.91 -18.65 -7.91
C GLU A 30 1.63 -17.37 -8.70
N PHE A 31 2.42 -16.32 -8.45
CA PHE A 31 2.37 -15.06 -9.22
C PHE A 31 3.74 -14.37 -9.24
N MET A 32 3.90 -13.36 -10.10
CA MET A 32 5.12 -12.55 -10.16
C MET A 32 5.08 -11.43 -9.12
N GLY A 33 5.96 -11.50 -8.14
CA GLY A 33 6.15 -10.48 -7.11
C GLY A 33 7.13 -9.39 -7.55
N LEU A 34 6.84 -8.15 -7.17
CA LEU A 34 7.72 -7.00 -7.29
C LEU A 34 7.98 -6.47 -5.88
N ASP A 35 9.07 -6.91 -5.25
CA ASP A 35 9.42 -6.53 -3.89
C ASP A 35 10.50 -5.46 -3.88
N LEU A 36 10.42 -4.53 -2.93
CA LEU A 36 11.42 -3.50 -2.70
C LEU A 36 11.70 -3.41 -1.20
N GLU A 37 12.99 -3.38 -0.86
CA GLU A 37 13.44 -3.11 0.50
C GLU A 37 14.49 -1.98 0.46
N MET A 38 14.41 -1.05 1.42
CA MET A 38 15.27 0.13 1.45
C MET A 38 15.61 0.54 2.88
N ALA A 39 16.90 0.69 3.15
CA ALA A 39 17.39 1.39 4.33
C ALA A 39 17.00 2.88 4.27
N PHE A 40 16.55 3.43 5.39
CA PHE A 40 16.19 4.84 5.54
C PHE A 40 16.95 5.46 6.70
N LYS A 41 17.00 6.80 6.75
CA LYS A 41 17.85 7.49 7.74
C LYS A 41 17.11 7.80 9.03
N PHE A 42 15.95 8.43 8.94
CA PHE A 42 15.27 9.00 10.12
C PHE A 42 13.84 8.51 10.26
N HIS A 43 13.12 8.34 9.15
CA HIS A 43 11.70 7.98 9.20
C HIS A 43 11.30 7.07 8.05
N TYR A 44 10.48 6.06 8.32
CA TYR A 44 10.00 5.09 7.31
C TYR A 44 9.18 5.74 6.18
N HIS A 45 8.73 6.99 6.38
CA HIS A 45 8.10 7.79 5.31
C HIS A 45 9.04 8.04 4.13
N GLU A 46 10.36 7.98 4.31
CA GLU A 46 11.33 8.02 3.21
C GLU A 46 11.12 6.84 2.25
N VAL A 47 10.87 5.64 2.79
CA VAL A 47 10.57 4.43 2.01
C VAL A 47 9.18 4.54 1.39
N MET A 48 8.16 4.94 2.16
CA MET A 48 6.79 5.11 1.65
C MET A 48 6.73 6.09 0.48
N LYS A 49 7.44 7.23 0.59
CA LYS A 49 7.52 8.22 -0.48
C LYS A 49 8.19 7.62 -1.73
N THR A 50 9.28 6.87 -1.55
CA THR A 50 9.97 6.19 -2.66
C THR A 50 9.03 5.21 -3.38
N ILE A 51 8.29 4.38 -2.63
CA ILE A 51 7.31 3.44 -3.21
C ILE A 51 6.20 4.20 -3.96
N GLY A 52 5.68 5.28 -3.36
CA GLY A 52 4.67 6.13 -3.99
C GLY A 52 5.16 6.76 -5.31
N GLU A 53 6.40 7.26 -5.33
CA GLU A 53 7.02 7.82 -6.54
C GLU A 53 7.24 6.77 -7.63
N VAL A 54 7.64 5.55 -7.26
CA VAL A 54 7.77 4.43 -8.21
C VAL A 54 6.43 4.10 -8.87
N LEU A 55 5.36 3.95 -8.08
CA LEU A 55 4.03 3.61 -8.60
C LEU A 55 3.47 4.73 -9.48
N ILE A 56 3.59 5.99 -9.05
CA ILE A 56 3.20 7.15 -9.88
C ILE A 56 4.01 7.18 -11.18
N GLY A 57 5.32 6.91 -11.13
CA GLY A 57 6.18 6.81 -12.31
C GLY A 57 5.68 5.75 -13.30
N ILE A 58 5.28 4.57 -12.81
CA ILE A 58 4.68 3.51 -13.62
C ILE A 58 3.38 3.98 -14.26
N PHE A 59 2.46 4.57 -13.49
CA PHE A 59 1.17 5.04 -14.03
C PHE A 59 1.35 6.10 -15.12
N LYS A 60 2.27 7.04 -14.93
CA LYS A 60 2.60 8.06 -15.93
C LYS A 60 3.22 7.45 -17.18
N GLY A 61 4.15 6.49 -17.04
CA GLY A 61 4.74 5.77 -18.16
C GLY A 61 3.69 5.03 -18.98
N LEU A 62 2.77 4.33 -18.32
CA LEU A 62 1.65 3.64 -18.97
C LEU A 62 0.76 4.61 -19.76
N GLN A 63 0.38 5.74 -19.16
CA GLN A 63 -0.44 6.75 -19.84
C GLN A 63 0.27 7.42 -21.02
N ALA A 64 1.59 7.64 -20.93
CA ALA A 64 2.36 8.32 -21.95
C ALA A 64 2.74 7.41 -23.13
N GLU A 65 3.13 6.16 -22.85
CA GLU A 65 3.77 5.28 -23.84
C GLU A 65 2.85 4.16 -24.35
N TYR A 66 1.77 3.82 -23.62
CA TYR A 66 0.93 2.66 -23.90
C TYR A 66 -0.55 3.01 -24.10
N ALA A 67 -0.85 4.24 -24.55
CA ALA A 67 -2.23 4.70 -24.77
C ALA A 67 -3.00 3.84 -25.78
N HIS A 68 -2.31 3.32 -26.80
CA HIS A 68 -2.90 2.44 -27.81
C HIS A 68 -3.33 1.09 -27.20
N GLU A 69 -2.45 0.44 -26.44
CA GLU A 69 -2.71 -0.84 -25.78
C GLU A 69 -3.82 -0.69 -24.72
N ILE A 70 -3.81 0.40 -23.95
CA ILE A 70 -4.86 0.73 -22.98
C ILE A 70 -6.23 0.87 -23.69
N ALA A 71 -6.28 1.58 -24.82
CA ALA A 71 -7.52 1.73 -25.59
C ALA A 71 -8.01 0.39 -26.18
N ALA A 72 -7.09 -0.46 -26.64
CA ALA A 72 -7.41 -1.77 -27.16
C ALA A 72 -8.06 -2.66 -26.08
N VAL A 73 -7.47 -2.74 -24.89
CA VAL A 73 -8.05 -3.46 -23.75
C VAL A 73 -9.38 -2.84 -23.31
N GLY A 74 -9.44 -1.51 -23.24
CA GLY A 74 -10.63 -0.76 -22.85
C GLY A 74 -11.85 -0.96 -23.78
N SER A 75 -11.62 -1.34 -25.04
CA SER A 75 -12.69 -1.67 -26.00
C SER A 75 -13.43 -2.95 -25.63
N GLN A 76 -12.73 -3.92 -25.03
CA GLN A 76 -13.31 -5.19 -24.57
C GLN A 76 -13.73 -5.12 -23.10
N TYR A 77 -12.97 -4.39 -22.27
CA TYR A 77 -13.19 -4.24 -20.84
C TYR A 77 -13.26 -2.74 -20.49
N PRO A 78 -14.45 -2.12 -20.64
CA PRO A 78 -14.60 -0.68 -20.39
C PRO A 78 -14.19 -0.31 -18.97
N ALA A 79 -13.29 0.66 -18.85
CA ALA A 79 -12.81 1.21 -17.60
C ALA A 79 -12.61 2.73 -17.74
N GLU A 80 -12.80 3.46 -16.64
CA GLU A 80 -12.46 4.87 -16.58
C GLU A 80 -10.93 5.06 -16.60
N PRO A 81 -10.41 6.19 -17.13
CA PRO A 81 -9.00 6.51 -17.01
C PRO A 81 -8.56 6.55 -15.55
N PHE A 82 -7.47 5.85 -15.23
CA PHE A 82 -6.94 5.75 -13.88
C PHE A 82 -6.40 7.11 -13.39
N LYS A 83 -6.85 7.56 -12.21
CA LYS A 83 -6.45 8.84 -11.62
C LYS A 83 -5.57 8.64 -10.38
N PHE A 84 -4.60 9.52 -10.20
CA PHE A 84 -3.72 9.52 -9.04
C PHE A 84 -3.30 10.96 -8.69
N ALA A 85 -3.05 11.21 -7.40
CA ALA A 85 -2.53 12.49 -6.92
C ALA A 85 -0.99 12.51 -6.91
N GLU A 86 -0.41 13.69 -7.12
CA GLU A 86 1.03 13.93 -6.99
C GLU A 86 1.26 15.05 -5.94
N PRO A 87 1.88 14.77 -4.78
CA PRO A 87 2.40 13.47 -4.33
C PRO A 87 1.30 12.45 -4.02
N ALA A 88 1.68 11.17 -3.91
CA ALA A 88 0.76 10.08 -3.56
C ALA A 88 -0.05 10.42 -2.30
N LEU A 89 -1.36 10.23 -2.35
CA LEU A 89 -2.24 10.43 -1.19
C LEU A 89 -1.89 9.41 -0.11
N ILE A 90 -1.68 9.88 1.12
CA ILE A 90 -1.42 9.04 2.29
C ILE A 90 -2.48 9.34 3.34
N LEU A 91 -3.18 8.30 3.79
CA LEU A 91 -4.14 8.35 4.88
C LEU A 91 -3.60 7.53 6.05
N LYS A 92 -3.86 7.98 7.28
CA LYS A 92 -3.72 7.11 8.45
C LYS A 92 -4.87 6.13 8.49
N HIS A 93 -4.65 4.97 9.12
CA HIS A 93 -5.69 3.97 9.31
C HIS A 93 -6.90 4.55 10.04
N SER A 94 -6.67 5.38 11.07
CA SER A 94 -7.74 6.12 11.76
C SER A 94 -8.49 7.08 10.84
N GLU A 95 -7.80 7.81 9.96
CA GLU A 95 -8.43 8.72 9.00
C GLU A 95 -9.25 7.94 7.95
N ALA A 96 -8.76 6.78 7.52
CA ALA A 96 -9.47 5.88 6.60
C ALA A 96 -10.74 5.30 7.25
N ILE A 97 -10.64 4.94 8.52
CA ILE A 97 -11.74 4.51 9.38
C ILE A 97 -12.73 5.67 9.60
N ASP A 98 -12.29 6.91 9.80
CA ASP A 98 -13.20 8.06 10.00
C ASP A 98 -13.95 8.44 8.73
N LEU A 99 -13.48 8.03 7.54
CA LEU A 99 -14.18 8.22 6.27
C LEU A 99 -15.38 7.29 6.09
N ARG A 100 -15.63 6.34 7.01
CA ARG A 100 -16.79 5.45 7.03
C ARG A 100 -18.10 6.18 6.69
N ALA A 101 -18.94 5.58 5.85
CA ALA A 101 -20.35 5.98 5.75
C ALA A 101 -21.14 5.37 6.91
N ASP A 102 -22.22 6.02 7.34
CA ASP A 102 -23.08 5.55 8.44
C ASP A 102 -23.43 4.05 8.31
N GLY A 103 -23.14 3.26 9.35
CA GLY A 103 -23.59 1.87 9.48
C GLY A 103 -22.53 0.76 9.29
N VAL A 104 -21.23 1.08 9.15
CA VAL A 104 -20.15 0.08 9.15
C VAL A 104 -19.36 0.16 10.46
N GLU A 105 -19.60 -0.76 11.38
CA GLU A 105 -18.79 -0.92 12.59
C GLU A 105 -17.56 -1.79 12.28
N ILE A 106 -16.38 -1.21 12.43
CA ILE A 106 -15.09 -1.91 12.42
C ILE A 106 -14.41 -1.52 13.72
N GLY A 107 -13.98 -2.50 14.51
CA GLY A 107 -13.24 -2.24 15.73
C GLY A 107 -11.92 -1.53 15.43
N ASP A 108 -11.46 -0.65 16.32
CA ASP A 108 -10.22 0.14 16.10
C ASP A 108 -8.95 -0.73 15.94
N GLU A 109 -9.02 -2.01 16.33
CA GLU A 109 -7.93 -2.98 16.21
C GLU A 109 -8.19 -4.09 15.18
N GLU A 110 -9.29 -4.00 14.44
CA GLU A 110 -9.66 -5.00 13.43
C GLU A 110 -9.04 -4.68 12.06
N ASP A 111 -8.82 -5.73 11.27
CA ASP A 111 -8.34 -5.55 9.90
C ASP A 111 -9.48 -5.09 8.98
N MET A 112 -9.12 -4.39 7.91
CA MET A 112 -10.10 -3.92 6.94
C MET A 112 -10.60 -5.09 6.08
N SER A 113 -11.89 -5.38 6.15
CA SER A 113 -12.51 -6.34 5.25
C SER A 113 -12.50 -5.84 3.79
N THR A 114 -12.41 -6.75 2.81
CA THR A 114 -12.46 -6.36 1.38
C THR A 114 -13.66 -5.46 1.02
N PRO A 115 -14.90 -5.72 1.49
CA PRO A 115 -16.02 -4.81 1.21
C PRO A 115 -15.77 -3.39 1.71
N PHE A 116 -15.14 -3.24 2.87
CA PHE A 116 -14.80 -1.94 3.44
C PHE A 116 -13.70 -1.25 2.63
N GLU A 117 -12.63 -1.95 2.24
CA GLU A 117 -11.57 -1.38 1.38
C GLU A 117 -12.15 -0.86 0.04
N LYS A 118 -13.09 -1.61 -0.55
CA LYS A 118 -13.79 -1.17 -1.78
C LYS A 118 -14.64 0.08 -1.54
N GLN A 119 -15.31 0.16 -0.39
CA GLN A 119 -16.09 1.34 -0.02
C GLN A 119 -15.19 2.55 0.21
N LEU A 120 -14.09 2.36 0.95
CA LEU A 120 -13.08 3.37 1.20
C LEU A 120 -12.50 3.90 -0.11
N GLY A 121 -12.17 3.03 -1.07
CA GLY A 121 -11.71 3.45 -2.40
C GLY A 121 -12.70 4.38 -3.11
N ARG A 122 -14.01 4.09 -3.03
CA ARG A 122 -15.06 4.98 -3.58
C ARG A 122 -15.13 6.33 -2.87
N LEU A 123 -14.99 6.34 -1.54
CA LEU A 123 -15.00 7.57 -0.73
C LEU A 123 -13.77 8.43 -1.02
N VAL A 124 -12.60 7.81 -1.14
CA VAL A 124 -11.35 8.47 -1.52
C VAL A 124 -11.46 9.06 -2.92
N LYS A 125 -11.98 8.30 -3.89
CA LYS A 125 -12.24 8.81 -5.25
C LYS A 125 -13.20 9.99 -5.23
N ALA A 126 -14.31 9.91 -4.49
CA ALA A 126 -15.28 11.00 -4.42
C ALA A 126 -14.71 12.27 -3.75
N LYS A 127 -13.84 12.13 -2.75
CA LYS A 127 -13.29 13.25 -1.97
C LYS A 127 -12.03 13.87 -2.60
N TYR A 128 -11.17 13.05 -3.20
CA TYR A 128 -9.83 13.45 -3.65
C TYR A 128 -9.61 13.24 -5.16
N ASP A 129 -10.59 12.72 -5.90
CA ASP A 129 -10.49 12.40 -7.34
C ASP A 129 -9.29 11.52 -7.70
N ALA A 130 -8.96 10.57 -6.82
CA ALA A 130 -7.82 9.65 -6.98
C ALA A 130 -8.26 8.19 -6.78
N ASP A 131 -7.79 7.30 -7.66
CA ASP A 131 -7.96 5.85 -7.57
C ASP A 131 -6.80 5.17 -6.80
N PHE A 132 -5.69 5.89 -6.58
CA PHE A 132 -4.54 5.42 -5.81
C PHE A 132 -4.37 6.18 -4.48
N THR A 133 -4.25 5.44 -3.38
CA THR A 133 -3.94 5.97 -2.05
C THR A 133 -3.10 4.96 -1.26
N SER A 134 -2.26 5.46 -0.36
CA SER A 134 -1.55 4.67 0.64
C SER A 134 -2.22 4.80 2.00
N SER A 135 -2.18 3.73 2.81
CA SER A 135 -2.63 3.75 4.20
C SER A 135 -1.45 3.48 5.15
N THR A 136 -1.43 4.16 6.30
CA THR A 136 -0.34 4.08 7.30
C THR A 136 -0.90 3.85 8.70
N GLN A 137 -0.06 3.45 9.66
CA GLN A 137 -0.44 3.29 11.07
C GLN A 137 -1.56 2.26 11.31
N PHE A 138 -1.46 1.10 10.66
CA PHE A 138 -2.35 -0.02 10.93
C PHE A 138 -2.22 -0.53 12.38
N PRO A 139 -3.27 -1.13 12.96
CA PRO A 139 -3.21 -1.74 14.28
C PRO A 139 -2.13 -2.83 14.32
N LEU A 140 -1.28 -2.83 15.35
CA LEU A 140 -0.16 -3.78 15.43
C LEU A 140 -0.64 -5.24 15.49
N ALA A 141 -1.81 -5.48 16.09
CA ALA A 141 -2.39 -6.81 16.26
C ALA A 141 -2.67 -7.56 14.94
N VAL A 142 -2.90 -6.84 13.85
CA VAL A 142 -3.21 -7.43 12.53
C VAL A 142 -2.01 -7.48 11.60
N ARG A 143 -0.83 -7.06 12.06
CA ARG A 143 0.39 -7.01 11.26
C ARG A 143 1.35 -8.16 11.62
N PRO A 144 2.20 -8.60 10.68
CA PRO A 144 3.21 -9.60 10.97
C PRO A 144 4.16 -9.16 12.10
N PHE A 145 4.71 -10.15 12.81
CA PHE A 145 5.54 -9.95 14.01
C PHE A 145 6.77 -9.03 13.82
N TYR A 146 7.28 -8.89 12.58
CA TYR A 146 8.43 -8.06 12.26
C TYR A 146 8.07 -6.57 12.08
N THR A 147 6.81 -6.19 12.26
CA THR A 147 6.35 -4.81 12.15
C THR A 147 6.82 -3.99 13.35
N ILE A 148 7.45 -2.85 13.10
CA ILE A 148 7.89 -1.94 14.16
C ILE A 148 6.66 -1.20 14.72
N PRO A 149 6.43 -1.20 16.04
CA PRO A 149 5.34 -0.45 16.66
C PRO A 149 5.45 1.06 16.38
N ALA A 150 4.31 1.72 16.18
CA ALA A 150 4.28 3.18 16.11
C ALA A 150 4.77 3.76 17.45
N ARG A 151 5.62 4.79 17.40
CA ARG A 151 6.01 5.53 18.61
C ARG A 151 4.87 6.46 19.02
N THR A 152 3.96 5.98 19.86
CA THR A 152 3.10 6.85 20.68
C THR A 152 3.87 7.29 21.92
N THR A 153 3.67 8.54 22.32
CA THR A 153 4.44 9.29 23.32
C THR A 153 4.65 8.53 24.64
N ILE A 154 5.93 8.43 25.05
CA ILE A 154 6.48 8.06 26.38
C ILE A 154 6.35 6.58 26.82
N ASP A 155 7.27 5.73 26.36
CA ASP A 155 7.92 4.78 27.27
C ASP A 155 9.38 5.19 27.47
N THR A 156 9.68 5.83 28.61
CA THR A 156 11.05 6.22 29.00
C THR A 156 11.96 5.03 29.37
N ARG A 157 11.53 3.78 29.19
CA ARG A 157 12.30 2.61 29.65
C ARG A 157 13.04 1.84 28.56
N THR A 158 12.81 2.14 27.29
CA THR A 158 13.45 1.44 26.16
C THR A 158 14.23 2.38 25.23
N ALA A 159 14.79 3.45 25.79
CA ALA A 159 15.84 4.23 25.15
C ALA A 159 17.18 3.45 25.14
N THR A 160 17.21 2.30 24.46
CA THR A 160 18.47 1.67 24.09
C THR A 160 18.88 2.23 22.73
N THR A 161 19.63 3.33 22.80
CA THR A 161 20.69 3.75 21.88
C THR A 161 20.77 3.02 20.53
N CYS A 162 20.32 3.69 19.46
CA CYS A 162 21.04 3.68 18.20
C CYS A 162 21.81 5.00 18.12
N SER A 163 23.09 4.94 18.47
CA SER A 163 24.13 5.89 18.08
C SER A 163 24.55 5.64 16.64
#